data_AF-A0A1G5RJG4-F1
#
_entry.id   AF-A0A1G5RJG4-F1
#
_cell.length_a   1.000
_cell.length_b   1.000
_cell.length_c   1.000
_cell.angle_alpha   90.00
_cell.angle_beta   90.00
_cell.angle_gamma   90.00
#
_symmetry.space_group_name_H-M   'P 1'
#
loop_
_entity.id
_entity.type
_entity.pdbx_description
1 polymer ?
#
loop_
_entity_poly.entity_id
_entity_poly.type
_entity_poly.pdbx_seq_one_letter_code
_entity_poly.pdbx_strand_id
1 'polypeptide(L)'
;MINRTLIFFALGSVAFLSACKGEENKTAEFFVNNPNERAATLSKCETTDGAQLESNCVNAAEAERAENRKTRSQSVQELFSSTD
;
A
#
# COMPACT_ATOMS: atom_id res chain seq x y z
N MET A 1 -30.62 40.00 -29.65
CA MET A 1 -29.92 38.80 -30.17
C MET A 1 -29.04 38.27 -29.04
N ILE A 2 -29.55 37.32 -28.27
CA ILE A 2 -28.81 36.72 -27.14
C ILE A 2 -27.96 35.60 -27.72
N ASN A 3 -26.64 35.73 -27.56
CA ASN A 3 -25.61 34.87 -28.14
C ASN A 3 -25.69 33.46 -27.52
N ARG A 4 -26.39 32.54 -28.21
CA ARG A 4 -26.66 31.15 -27.77
C ARG A 4 -25.41 30.26 -27.64
N THR A 5 -24.24 30.79 -28.00
CA THR A 5 -22.98 30.05 -28.10
C THR A 5 -22.26 29.87 -26.76
N LEU A 6 -22.65 30.61 -25.70
CA LEU A 6 -21.94 30.62 -24.41
C LEU A 6 -22.49 29.68 -23.33
N ILE A 7 -23.53 28.89 -23.61
CA ILE A 7 -24.17 28.02 -22.60
C ILE A 7 -23.64 26.57 -22.64
N PHE A 8 -23.01 26.15 -23.74
CA PHE A 8 -22.57 24.76 -23.91
C PHE A 8 -21.23 24.41 -23.24
N PHE A 9 -20.50 25.38 -22.67
CA PHE A 9 -19.18 25.14 -22.06
C PHE A 9 -19.20 24.83 -20.55
N ALA A 10 -20.37 24.76 -19.92
CA ALA A 10 -20.48 24.65 -18.46
C ALA A 10 -20.79 23.23 -17.93
N LEU A 11 -20.64 22.18 -18.73
CA LEU A 11 -21.06 20.80 -18.39
C LEU A 11 -19.92 19.76 -18.45
N GLY A 12 -18.68 20.18 -18.19
CA GLY A 12 -17.50 19.36 -18.50
C GLY A 12 -16.63 18.87 -17.35
N SER A 13 -16.99 19.03 -16.08
CA SER A 13 -15.99 18.80 -15.00
C SER A 13 -16.55 18.31 -13.65
N VAL A 14 -17.32 17.22 -13.65
CA VAL A 14 -17.72 16.56 -12.37
C VAL A 14 -17.39 15.06 -12.31
N ALA A 15 -16.80 14.47 -13.35
CA ALA A 15 -16.66 13.00 -13.44
C ALA A 15 -15.42 12.39 -12.74
N PHE A 16 -14.54 13.16 -12.10
CA PHE A 16 -13.26 12.63 -11.57
C PHE A 16 -13.14 12.59 -10.03
N LEU A 17 -14.23 12.70 -9.29
CA LEU A 17 -14.20 12.58 -7.82
C LEU A 17 -14.31 11.13 -7.30
N SER A 18 -14.36 10.11 -8.18
CA SER A 18 -14.41 8.71 -7.74
C SER A 18 -13.05 8.15 -7.27
N ALA A 19 -11.98 8.95 -7.28
CA ALA A 19 -10.64 8.54 -6.85
C ALA A 19 -10.44 8.62 -5.32
N CYS A 20 -11.32 9.28 -4.57
CA CYS A 20 -11.27 9.30 -3.10
C CYS A 20 -12.11 8.16 -2.51
N LYS A 21 -11.91 6.93 -2.97
CA LYS A 21 -12.36 5.75 -2.24
C LYS A 21 -11.12 5.20 -1.53
N GLY A 22 -10.90 5.64 -0.30
CA GLY A 22 -9.78 5.15 0.51
C GLY A 22 -9.72 3.64 0.45
N GLU A 23 -8.55 3.09 0.18
CA GLU A 23 -8.35 1.65 0.16
C GLU A 23 -8.77 1.06 1.51
N GLU A 24 -9.36 -0.13 1.48
CA GLU A 24 -9.70 -0.84 2.72
C GLU A 24 -8.41 -1.09 3.51
N ASN A 25 -8.43 -0.77 4.81
CA ASN A 25 -7.31 -1.03 5.69
C ASN A 25 -7.17 -2.54 5.94
N LYS A 26 -6.02 -3.10 5.57
CA LYS A 26 -5.65 -4.49 5.76
C LYS A 26 -4.71 -4.62 6.95
N THR A 27 -4.82 -5.71 7.70
CA THR A 27 -3.97 -5.97 8.89
C THR A 27 -2.55 -6.35 8.49
N ALA A 28 -1.60 -6.26 9.42
CA ALA A 28 -0.24 -6.78 9.20
C ALA A 28 -0.24 -8.28 8.87
N GLU A 29 -1.11 -9.07 9.52
CA GLU A 29 -1.23 -10.50 9.25
C GLU A 29 -1.74 -10.81 7.84
N PHE A 30 -2.64 -9.98 7.29
CA PHE A 30 -3.00 -10.07 5.88
C PHE A 30 -1.76 -9.96 5.00
N PHE A 31 -0.90 -8.97 5.25
CA PHE A 31 0.31 -8.77 4.46
C PHE A 31 1.37 -9.85 4.69
N VAL A 32 1.44 -10.48 5.87
CA VAL A 32 2.29 -11.67 6.09
C VAL A 32 1.85 -12.80 5.16
N ASN A 33 0.54 -13.08 5.12
CA ASN A 33 -0.04 -14.16 4.32
C ASN A 33 -0.13 -13.85 2.81
N ASN A 34 0.02 -12.59 2.40
CA ASN A 34 -0.08 -12.13 1.02
C ASN A 34 1.18 -11.36 0.61
N PRO A 35 2.31 -12.05 0.31
CA PRO A 35 3.59 -11.39 0.03
C PRO A 35 3.57 -10.51 -1.22
N ASN A 36 2.78 -10.86 -2.24
CA ASN A 36 2.64 -10.04 -3.45
C ASN A 36 1.95 -8.72 -3.15
N GLU A 37 0.87 -8.75 -2.36
CA GLU A 37 0.17 -7.54 -1.91
C GLU A 37 1.06 -6.69 -1.01
N ARG A 38 1.86 -7.33 -0.15
CA ARG A 38 2.85 -6.64 0.68
C ARG A 38 3.87 -5.90 -0.18
N ALA A 39 4.46 -6.57 -1.17
CA ALA A 39 5.44 -5.97 -2.07
C ALA A 39 4.85 -4.82 -2.90
N ALA A 40 3.66 -5.01 -3.47
CA ALA A 40 2.97 -3.96 -4.22
C ALA A 40 2.62 -2.75 -3.36
N THR A 41 2.12 -2.99 -2.13
CA THR A 41 1.80 -1.92 -1.18
C THR A 41 3.07 -1.17 -0.78
N LEU A 42 4.15 -1.87 -0.42
CA LEU A 42 5.42 -1.23 -0.06
C LEU A 42 5.97 -0.37 -1.20
N SER A 43 5.95 -0.87 -2.44
CA SER A 43 6.38 -0.11 -3.61
C SER A 43 5.54 1.16 -3.80
N LYS A 44 4.22 1.08 -3.60
CA LYS A 44 3.35 2.28 -3.62
C LYS A 44 3.70 3.25 -2.49
N CYS A 45 4.02 2.76 -1.30
CA CYS A 45 4.36 3.59 -0.14
C CYS A 45 5.64 4.40 -0.34
N GLU A 46 6.62 3.90 -1.12
CA GLU A 46 7.88 4.62 -1.39
C GLU A 46 7.69 5.95 -2.12
N THR A 47 6.64 6.05 -2.94
CA THR A 47 6.34 7.25 -3.73
C THR A 47 5.16 8.04 -3.19
N THR A 48 4.57 7.62 -2.06
CA THR A 48 3.38 8.26 -1.49
C THR A 48 3.79 9.24 -0.40
N ASP A 49 3.50 10.52 -0.60
CA ASP A 49 3.67 11.54 0.43
C ASP A 49 2.84 11.20 1.67
N GLY A 50 3.48 11.21 2.84
CA GLY A 50 2.80 10.88 4.09
C GLY A 50 2.48 9.39 4.26
N ALA A 51 3.12 8.48 3.51
CA ALA A 51 2.91 7.03 3.62
C ALA A 51 2.99 6.48 5.06
N GLN A 52 3.76 7.10 5.95
CA GLN A 52 3.83 6.75 7.36
C GLN A 52 2.51 6.95 8.13
N LEU A 53 1.56 7.69 7.58
CA LEU A 53 0.23 7.92 8.12
C LEU A 53 -0.80 6.94 7.53
N GLU A 54 -0.47 6.27 6.43
CA GLU A 54 -1.34 5.30 5.76
C GLU A 54 -1.27 3.95 6.47
N SER A 55 -2.41 3.47 6.98
CA SER A 55 -2.47 2.23 7.77
C SER A 55 -1.93 1.02 7.00
N ASN A 56 -2.23 0.93 5.70
CA ASN A 56 -1.72 -0.16 4.85
C ASN A 56 -0.20 -0.12 4.71
N CYS A 57 0.40 1.06 4.61
CA CYS A 57 1.85 1.20 4.54
C CYS A 57 2.53 0.79 5.86
N VAL A 58 1.96 1.21 7.00
CA VAL A 58 2.46 0.83 8.33
C VAL A 58 2.36 -0.69 8.51
N ASN A 59 1.21 -1.27 8.18
CA ASN A 59 0.94 -2.70 8.36
C ASN A 59 1.79 -3.57 7.41
N ALA A 60 1.96 -3.16 6.15
CA ALA A 60 2.82 -3.86 5.20
C ALA A 60 4.31 -3.81 5.64
N ALA A 61 4.78 -2.67 6.13
CA ALA A 61 6.13 -2.54 6.65
C ALA A 61 6.35 -3.34 7.94
N GLU A 62 5.34 -3.44 8.80
CA GLU A 62 5.41 -4.31 9.99
C GLU A 62 5.49 -5.79 9.61
N ALA A 63 4.67 -6.23 8.66
CA ALA A 63 4.72 -7.59 8.12
C ALA A 63 6.10 -7.93 7.53
N GLU A 64 6.69 -7.01 6.77
CA GLU A 64 8.01 -7.18 6.18
C GLU A 64 9.10 -7.33 7.25
N ARG A 65 9.05 -6.51 8.31
CA ARG A 65 9.98 -6.64 9.44
C ARG A 65 9.78 -7.95 10.20
N ALA A 66 8.54 -8.44 10.33
CA ALA A 66 8.25 -9.70 10.99
C ALA A 66 8.85 -10.90 10.22
N GLU A 67 8.66 -10.94 8.90
CA GLU A 67 9.23 -12.01 8.05
C GLU A 67 10.76 -11.97 8.02
N ASN A 68 11.36 -10.78 7.98
CA ASN A 68 12.82 -10.64 8.05
C ASN A 68 13.39 -11.12 9.39
N ARG A 69 12.70 -10.85 10.51
CA ARG A 69 13.08 -11.40 11.82
C ARG A 69 12.96 -12.91 11.85
N LYS A 70 11.88 -13.48 11.32
CA LYS A 70 11.66 -14.92 11.27
C LYS A 70 12.74 -15.62 10.45
N THR A 71 13.02 -15.11 9.26
CA THR A 71 14.07 -15.62 8.37
C THR A 71 15.43 -15.58 9.04
N ARG A 72 15.77 -14.46 9.71
CA ARG A 72 17.02 -14.34 10.46
C ARG A 72 17.11 -15.34 11.61
N SER A 73 16.03 -15.54 12.37
CA SER A 73 16.03 -16.52 13.46
C SER A 73 16.23 -17.94 12.94
N GLN A 74 15.60 -18.28 11.81
CA GLN A 74 15.75 -19.59 11.16
C GLN A 74 17.18 -19.79 10.66
N SER A 75 17.78 -18.80 9.98
CA SER A 75 19.16 -18.92 9.50
C SER A 75 20.17 -19.08 10.63
N VAL A 76 19.94 -18.41 11.77
CA VAL A 76 20.77 -18.56 12.97
C VAL A 76 20.62 -19.96 13.55
N GLN A 77 19.40 -20.47 13.67
CA GLN A 77 19.14 -21.83 14.17
C GLN A 77 19.78 -22.90 13.29
N GLU A 78 19.68 -22.76 11.97
CA GLU A 78 20.29 -23.67 11.00
C GLU A 78 21.81 -23.72 11.16
N LEU A 79 22.47 -22.55 11.26
CA LEU A 79 23.91 -22.44 11.47
C LEU A 79 24.38 -23.18 12.73
N PHE A 80 23.64 -23.05 13.83
CA PHE A 80 23.98 -23.74 15.07
C PHE A 80 23.69 -25.24 15.00
N SER A 81 22.64 -25.67 14.28
CA SER A 81 22.32 -27.10 14.10
C SER A 81 23.27 -27.85 13.17
N SER A 82 24.01 -27.14 12.30
CA SER A 82 25.00 -27.75 11.41
C SER A 82 26.40 -27.90 12.03
N THR A 83 26.56 -27.51 13.30
CA THR A 83 27.86 -27.52 14.01
C THR A 83 28.01 -28.69 15.00
N ASP A 84 26.97 -29.55 15.11
CA ASP A 84 26.98 -30.84 15.83
C ASP A 84 27.08 -32.01 14.85
#